data_AF-A0A368GE75-F1
#
_entry.id   AF-A0A368GE75-F1
#
_cell.length_a   1.000
_cell.length_b   1.000
_cell.length_c   1.000
_cell.angle_alpha   90.00
_cell.angle_beta   90.00
_cell.angle_gamma   90.00
#
_symmetry.space_group_name_H-M   'P 1'
#
loop_
_entity.id
_entity.type
_entity.pdbx_description
1 polymer ?
#
loop_
_entity_poly.entity_id
_entity_poly.type
_entity_poly.pdbx_seq_one_letter_code
_entity_poly.pdbx_strand_id
1 'polypeptide(L)'
;MDPINDARFYESLIKPPRQRTQEDIRNIYDQLRQLDMFSNLYNGPLKAICANARYERHAGHHILYREGQVATCWYILLSGSVLIENNICLPYGW
;
A
#
# COMPACT_ATOMS: atom_id res chain seq x y z
N MET A 1 -1.39 -14.82 11.95
CA MET A 1 -2.30 -13.69 12.16
C MET A 1 -2.16 -12.79 10.95
N ASP A 2 -3.25 -12.45 10.28
CA ASP A 2 -3.27 -11.60 9.07
C ASP A 2 -2.77 -10.18 9.44
N PRO A 3 -1.55 -9.76 9.07
CA PRO A 3 -0.97 -8.50 9.58
C PRO A 3 -1.72 -7.26 9.10
N ILE A 4 -2.33 -7.36 7.92
CA ILE A 4 -3.07 -6.27 7.28
C ILE A 4 -4.39 -5.97 8.01
N ASN A 5 -4.89 -6.84 8.88
CA ASN A 5 -6.17 -6.65 9.57
C ASN A 5 -6.07 -5.79 10.85
N ASP A 6 -5.00 -5.01 11.01
CA ASP A 6 -4.93 -3.98 12.05
C ASP A 6 -5.86 -2.81 11.66
N ALA A 7 -6.95 -2.65 12.41
CA ALA A 7 -7.91 -1.58 12.20
C ALA A 7 -7.22 -0.19 12.18
N ARG A 8 -6.18 0.00 13.00
CA ARG A 8 -5.46 1.28 13.11
C ARG A 8 -4.68 1.58 11.84
N PHE A 9 -4.15 0.57 11.18
CA PHE A 9 -3.48 0.73 9.89
C PHE A 9 -4.44 1.26 8.83
N TYR A 10 -5.60 0.62 8.68
CA TYR A 10 -6.61 1.05 7.72
C TYR A 10 -7.18 2.43 8.04
N GLU A 11 -7.54 2.68 9.30
CA GLU A 11 -8.03 4.00 9.75
C GLU A 11 -7.03 5.12 9.45
N SER A 12 -5.73 4.84 9.63
CA SER A 12 -4.65 5.80 9.34
C SER A 12 -4.42 5.97 7.83
N LEU A 13 -4.47 4.88 7.05
CA LEU A 13 -4.18 4.89 5.62
C LEU A 13 -5.33 5.49 4.79
N ILE A 14 -6.58 5.31 5.20
CA ILE A 14 -7.76 5.88 4.55
C ILE A 14 -7.76 7.42 4.63
N LYS A 15 -7.18 7.99 5.69
CA LYS A 15 -7.01 9.45 5.81
C LYS A 15 -6.16 9.99 4.65
N PRO A 16 -6.55 11.10 4.01
CA PRO A 16 -5.72 11.77 3.02
C PRO A 16 -4.33 12.13 3.59
N PRO A 17 -3.24 12.03 2.80
CA PRO A 17 -1.88 12.36 3.24
C PRO A 17 -1.74 13.65 4.06
N ARG A 18 -2.41 14.73 3.61
CA ARG A 18 -2.36 16.06 4.24
C ARG A 18 -3.07 16.14 5.60
N GLN A 19 -3.88 15.14 5.94
CA GLN A 19 -4.69 15.08 7.17
C GLN A 19 -4.14 14.06 8.17
N ARG A 20 -3.05 13.36 7.84
CA ARG A 20 -2.45 12.37 8.74
C ARG A 20 -1.65 13.04 9.85
N THR A 21 -1.85 12.56 11.06
CA THR A 21 -1.03 12.88 12.22
C THR A 21 0.26 12.05 12.23
N GLN A 22 1.18 12.37 13.15
CA GLN A 22 2.38 11.56 13.37
C GLN A 22 2.07 10.15 13.86
N GLU A 23 0.96 9.96 14.57
CA GLU A 23 0.49 8.65 15.00
C GLU A 23 -0.02 7.84 13.80
N ASP A 24 -0.79 8.47 12.91
CA ASP A 24 -1.26 7.82 11.67
C ASP A 24 -0.07 7.34 10.81
N ILE A 25 0.96 8.18 10.65
CA ILE A 25 2.17 7.81 9.92
C ILE A 25 2.90 6.64 10.57
N ARG A 26 2.93 6.59 11.91
CA ARG A 26 3.56 5.49 12.65
C ARG A 26 2.80 4.18 12.46
N ASN A 27 1.47 4.20 12.56
CA ASN A 27 0.63 3.03 12.33
C ASN A 27 0.83 2.44 10.92
N ILE A 28 0.96 3.30 9.89
CA ILE A 28 1.27 2.87 8.52
C ILE A 28 2.68 2.29 8.43
N TYR A 29 3.66 2.97 9.05
CA TYR A 29 5.05 2.55 9.06
C TYR A 29 5.24 1.17 9.68
N ASP A 30 4.61 0.90 10.82
CA ASP A 30 4.76 -0.37 11.55
C ASP A 30 4.27 -1.57 10.73
N GLN A 31 3.25 -1.37 9.89
CA GLN A 31 2.79 -2.41 8.96
C GLN A 31 3.67 -2.50 7.71
N LEU A 32 3.98 -1.38 7.05
CA LEU A 32 4.81 -1.42 5.84
C LEU A 32 6.21 -1.93 6.12
N ARG A 33 6.77 -1.70 7.32
CA ARG A 33 8.11 -2.19 7.70
C ARG A 33 8.21 -3.70 7.76
N GLN A 34 7.09 -4.41 7.92
CA GLN A 34 7.07 -5.86 7.88
C GLN A 34 7.36 -6.36 6.46
N LEU A 35 7.10 -5.57 5.40
CA LEU A 35 7.17 -6.05 4.02
C LEU A 35 8.62 -6.21 3.61
N ASP A 36 9.00 -7.42 3.20
CA ASP A 36 10.37 -7.73 2.79
C ASP A 36 10.89 -6.79 1.70
N MET A 37 10.01 -6.33 0.81
CA MET A 37 10.37 -5.35 -0.23
C MET A 37 10.90 -4.02 0.32
N PHE A 38 10.56 -3.66 1.57
CA PHE A 38 11.04 -2.46 2.25
C PHE A 38 12.11 -2.72 3.29
N SER A 39 12.52 -3.98 3.51
CA SER A 39 13.56 -4.34 4.48
C SER A 39 14.85 -3.52 4.30
N ASN A 40 15.24 -3.30 3.04
CA ASN A 40 16.44 -2.56 2.63
C ASN A 40 16.29 -1.03 2.68
N LEU A 41 15.08 -0.50 2.85
CA LEU A 41 14.89 0.95 3.00
C LEU A 41 15.25 1.38 4.42
N TYR A 42 16.04 2.44 4.53
CA TYR A 42 16.24 3.12 5.82
C TYR A 42 14.95 3.80 6.29
N ASN A 43 14.89 4.12 7.59
CA ASN A 43 13.69 4.65 8.25
C ASN A 43 13.16 5.95 7.61
N GLY A 44 14.04 6.83 7.14
CA GLY A 44 13.66 8.14 6.55
C GLY A 44 12.82 7.98 5.27
N PRO A 45 13.33 7.31 4.23
CA PRO A 45 12.58 7.03 3.00
C PRO A 45 11.25 6.32 3.23
N LEU A 46 11.21 5.31 4.11
CA LEU A 46 9.97 4.59 4.40
C LEU A 46 8.93 5.48 5.09
N LYS A 47 9.34 6.34 6.03
CA LYS A 47 8.44 7.34 6.63
C LYS A 47 7.90 8.33 5.59
N ALA A 48 8.72 8.74 4.63
CA ALA A 48 8.26 9.60 3.53
C ALA A 48 7.21 8.88 2.65
N ILE A 49 7.38 7.59 2.38
CA ILE A 49 6.37 6.76 1.71
C ILE A 49 5.07 6.73 2.55
N CYS A 50 5.16 6.43 3.84
CA CYS A 50 3.99 6.35 4.73
C CYS A 50 3.20 7.68 4.78
N ALA A 51 3.92 8.81 4.79
CA ALA A 51 3.32 10.13 4.79
C ALA A 51 2.59 10.46 3.48
N ASN A 52 3.00 9.88 2.34
CA ASN A 52 2.47 10.22 1.01
C ASN A 52 1.59 9.14 0.37
N ALA A 53 1.61 7.90 0.88
CA ALA A 53 0.84 6.78 0.36
C ALA A 53 -0.66 7.09 0.32
N ARG A 54 -1.37 6.59 -0.69
CA ARG A 54 -2.81 6.82 -0.87
C ARG A 54 -3.55 5.49 -0.79
N TYR A 55 -4.64 5.47 -0.05
CA TYR A 55 -5.58 4.36 -0.09
C TYR A 55 -6.52 4.53 -1.29
N GLU A 56 -6.67 3.47 -2.07
CA GLU A 56 -7.60 3.42 -3.20
C GLU A 56 -8.37 2.10 -3.14
N ARG A 57 -9.67 2.16 -3.47
CA ARG A 57 -10.52 0.98 -3.60
C ARG A 57 -11.23 1.02 -4.93
N HIS A 58 -11.03 -0.03 -5.71
CA HIS A 58 -11.54 -0.15 -7.07
C HIS A 58 -12.51 -1.31 -7.18
N ALA A 59 -13.52 -1.18 -8.04
CA ALA A 59 -14.41 -2.28 -8.39
C ALA A 59 -13.67 -3.29 -9.32
N GLY A 60 -14.26 -4.47 -9.49
CA GLY A 60 -13.75 -5.45 -10.45
C GLY A 60 -13.60 -4.87 -11.86
N HIS A 61 -12.59 -5.35 -12.60
CA HIS A 61 -12.25 -4.90 -13.96
C HIS A 61 -11.76 -3.44 -14.08
N HIS A 62 -11.48 -2.76 -12.97
CA HIS A 62 -10.78 -1.47 -13.03
C HIS A 62 -9.36 -1.65 -13.56
N ILE A 63 -8.97 -0.81 -14.53
CA ILE A 63 -7.64 -0.85 -15.15
C ILE A 63 -6.72 0.10 -14.37
N LEU A 64 -5.73 -0.44 -13.66
CA LEU A 64 -4.74 0.36 -12.92
C LEU A 64 -3.71 1.01 -13.85
N TYR A 65 -3.21 0.27 -14.83
CA TYR A 65 -2.27 0.77 -15.83
C TYR A 65 -2.43 -0.01 -17.13
N ARG A 66 -1.91 0.57 -18.22
CA ARG A 66 -1.84 -0.06 -19.54
C ARG A 66 -0.40 -0.08 -20.02
N GLU A 67 -0.05 -1.07 -20.81
CA GLU A 67 1.23 -1.12 -21.50
C GLU A 67 1.42 0.17 -22.33
N GLY A 68 2.63 0.73 -22.29
CA GLY A 68 2.97 1.99 -22.95
C GLY A 68 2.55 3.26 -22.20
N GLN A 69 1.79 3.17 -21.09
CA GLN A 69 1.47 4.31 -20.26
C GLN A 69 2.63 4.65 -19.31
N VAL A 70 2.94 5.94 -19.17
CA VAL A 70 3.91 6.40 -18.16
C VAL A 70 3.39 6.07 -16.76
N ALA A 71 4.17 5.30 -15.99
CA ALA A 71 3.84 4.97 -14.61
C ALA A 71 4.00 6.21 -13.70
N THR A 72 2.92 6.62 -13.05
CA THR A 72 2.91 7.77 -12.12
C THR A 72 3.03 7.35 -10.66
N CYS A 73 2.80 6.08 -10.36
CA CYS A 73 2.83 5.51 -9.02
C CYS A 73 3.06 4.00 -9.08
N TRP A 74 3.26 3.41 -7.91
CA TRP A 74 3.34 1.98 -7.67
C TRP A 74 2.27 1.59 -6.64
N TYR A 75 1.88 0.32 -6.63
CA TYR A 75 0.78 -0.19 -5.81
C TYR A 75 1.25 -1.27 -4.84
N ILE A 76 0.63 -1.31 -3.67
CA ILE A 76 0.66 -2.45 -2.75
C ILE A 76 -0.77 -3.00 -2.72
N LEU A 77 -0.93 -4.27 -3.07
CA LEU A 77 -2.24 -4.91 -3.04
C LEU A 77 -2.56 -5.35 -1.61
N LEU A 78 -3.54 -4.72 -0.97
CA LEU A 78 -3.95 -5.02 0.41
C LEU A 78 -5.02 -6.12 0.51
N SER A 79 -5.88 -6.21 -0.50
CA SER A 79 -6.99 -7.17 -0.55
C SER A 79 -7.47 -7.35 -1.99
N GLY A 80 -8.12 -8.48 -2.28
CA GLY A 80 -8.67 -8.80 -3.59
C GLY A 80 -7.68 -9.56 -4.47
N SER A 81 -7.67 -9.27 -5.77
CA SER A 81 -6.73 -9.86 -6.74
C SER A 81 -6.56 -8.91 -7.92
N VAL A 82 -5.43 -9.00 -8.61
CA VAL A 82 -5.16 -8.25 -9.84
C VAL A 82 -4.68 -9.18 -10.94
N LEU A 83 -5.10 -8.92 -12.17
CA LEU A 83 -4.67 -9.67 -13.36
C LEU A 83 -3.55 -8.90 -14.05
N ILE A 84 -2.39 -9.54 -14.23
CA ILE A 84 -1.22 -9.00 -14.91
C ILE A 84 -0.76 -10.03 -15.94
N GLU A 85 -0.81 -9.70 -17.23
CA GLU A 85 -0.32 -10.57 -18.33
C GLU A 85 -0.84 -12.03 -18.23
N ASN A 86 -2.14 -12.20 -17.93
CA ASN A 86 -2.82 -13.49 -17.71
C ASN A 86 -2.47 -14.23 -16.41
N ASN A 87 -1.67 -13.64 -15.52
CA ASN A 87 -1.40 -14.16 -14.18
C ASN A 87 -2.21 -13.41 -13.14
N ILE A 88 -2.85 -14.15 -12.23
CA ILE A 88 -3.55 -13.57 -11.08
C ILE A 88 -2.55 -13.39 -9.95
N CYS A 89 -2.33 -12.14 -9.53
CA CYS A 89 -1.59 -11.82 -8.34
C CYS A 89 -2.55 -11.63 -7.17
N LEU A 90 -2.28 -12.33 -6.08
CA LEU A 90 -2.97 -12.16 -4.81
C LEU A 90 -2.15 -11.20 -3.92
N PRO A 91 -2.76 -10.60 -2.89
CA PRO A 91 -2.03 -9.88 -1.87
C PRO A 91 -0.90 -10.76 -1.35
N TYR A 92 0.24 -10.17 -0.99
CA TYR A 92 1.31 -10.92 -0.35
C TYR A 92 0.75 -11.67 0.85
N GLY A 93 0.68 -12.99 0.74
CA GLY A 93 0.46 -13.88 1.86
C GLY A 93 1.76 -13.90 2.65
N TRP A 94 1.66 -13.58 3.93
CA TRP A 94 2.76 -13.59 4.87
C TRP A 94 2.96 -14.98 5.46
#